data_AF-A0A831X7Q8-F1
#
_entry.id   AF-A0A831X7Q8-F1
#
_cell.length_a   1.000
_cell.length_b   1.000
_cell.length_c   1.000
_cell.angle_alpha   90.00
_cell.angle_beta   90.00
_cell.angle_gamma   90.00
#
_symmetry.space_group_name_H-M   'P 1'
#
loop_
_entity.id
_entity.type
_entity.pdbx_description
1 polymer ?
#
loop_
_entity_poly.entity_id
_entity_poly.type
_entity_poly.pdbx_seq_one_letter_code
_entity_poly.pdbx_strand_id
1 'polypeptide(L)'
;MSDAALNAFRDFLLARGREEPAVRDVVALTGPEARADLAVRWVVADRAYYDTRVDLARGIVEPGFSTESRVLNETIEQGILDSRDELPEIINDELYERGEREEVEVLHFFERPAFRFTARLPLTGPEALSDPQFRQRVLNCLAAFQAFMQRFVEEE
;
A
#
# COMPACT_ATOMS: atom_id res chain seq x y z
N MET A 1 -5.28 -23.35 -8.29
CA MET A 1 -4.40 -23.19 -7.10
C MET A 1 -4.15 -21.72 -6.79
N SER A 2 -4.00 -20.85 -7.81
CA SER A 2 -3.92 -19.38 -7.66
C SER A 2 -4.97 -18.79 -6.72
N ASP A 3 -6.22 -19.23 -6.86
CA ASP A 3 -7.35 -18.63 -6.14
C ASP A 3 -7.29 -18.90 -4.63
N ALA A 4 -6.72 -20.04 -4.21
CA ALA A 4 -6.60 -20.37 -2.78
C ALA A 4 -5.57 -19.47 -2.08
N ALA A 5 -4.40 -19.26 -2.71
CA ALA A 5 -3.37 -18.39 -2.18
C ALA A 5 -3.83 -16.92 -2.17
N LEU A 6 -4.50 -16.48 -3.24
CA LEU A 6 -5.07 -15.13 -3.34
C LEU A 6 -6.14 -14.89 -2.27
N ASN A 7 -7.07 -15.84 -2.07
CA ASN A 7 -8.10 -15.74 -1.04
C ASN A 7 -7.49 -15.75 0.37
N ALA A 8 -6.49 -16.60 0.65
CA ALA A 8 -5.82 -16.63 1.94
C ALA A 8 -5.07 -15.32 2.23
N PHE A 9 -4.47 -14.71 1.21
CA PHE A 9 -3.79 -13.43 1.33
C PHE A 9 -4.77 -12.27 1.51
N ARG A 10 -5.90 -12.28 0.80
CA ARG A 10 -7.03 -11.36 1.05
C ARG A 10 -7.46 -11.45 2.51
N ASP A 11 -7.76 -12.65 3.00
CA ASP A 11 -8.28 -12.84 4.35
C ASP A 11 -7.26 -12.42 5.42
N PHE A 12 -5.97 -12.64 5.16
CA PHE A 12 -4.87 -12.13 5.97
C PHE A 12 -4.87 -10.59 6.04
N LEU A 13 -4.91 -9.89 4.91
CA LEU A 13 -4.94 -8.43 4.89
C LEU A 13 -6.22 -7.86 5.51
N LEU A 14 -7.36 -8.54 5.33
CA LEU A 14 -8.62 -8.16 5.96
C LEU A 14 -8.54 -8.27 7.48
N ALA A 15 -7.95 -9.34 8.00
CA ALA A 15 -7.76 -9.53 9.45
C ALA A 15 -6.82 -8.47 10.02
N ARG A 16 -5.68 -8.23 9.36
CA ARG A 16 -4.71 -7.21 9.79
C ARG A 16 -5.29 -5.81 9.81
N GLY A 17 -5.98 -5.39 8.75
CA GLY A 17 -6.59 -4.06 8.72
C GLY A 17 -7.61 -3.82 9.84
N ARG A 18 -8.29 -4.87 10.32
CA ARG A 18 -9.25 -4.76 11.45
C ARG A 18 -8.58 -4.64 12.81
N GLU A 19 -7.31 -5.02 12.91
CA GLU A 19 -6.50 -4.87 14.13
C GLU A 19 -5.89 -3.46 14.23
N GLU A 20 -5.84 -2.71 13.13
CA GLU A 20 -5.21 -1.39 13.07
C GLU A 20 -6.12 -0.28 13.63
N PRO A 21 -5.73 0.42 14.71
CA PRO A 21 -6.60 1.41 15.38
C PRO A 21 -7.04 2.59 14.51
N ALA A 22 -6.22 2.98 13.53
CA ALA A 22 -6.50 4.10 12.63
C ALA A 22 -7.48 3.73 11.49
N VAL A 23 -7.79 2.45 11.32
CA VAL A 23 -8.60 1.95 10.21
C VAL A 23 -10.09 1.92 10.61
N ARG A 24 -10.90 2.65 9.86
CA ARG A 24 -12.36 2.78 10.06
C ARG A 24 -13.14 1.66 9.41
N ASP A 25 -12.68 1.19 8.26
CA ASP A 25 -13.31 0.10 7.50
C ASP A 25 -12.27 -0.66 6.65
N VAL A 26 -12.59 -1.90 6.30
CA VAL A 26 -11.72 -2.75 5.49
C VAL A 26 -12.52 -3.41 4.37
N VAL A 27 -12.14 -3.12 3.13
CA VAL A 27 -12.87 -3.54 1.93
C VAL A 27 -11.97 -4.38 1.04
N ALA A 28 -12.46 -5.54 0.59
CA ALA A 28 -11.83 -6.30 -0.49
C ALA A 28 -12.62 -6.07 -1.79
N LEU A 29 -11.89 -5.77 -2.86
CA LEU A 29 -12.42 -5.57 -4.20
C LEU A 29 -11.83 -6.63 -5.13
N THR A 30 -12.64 -7.06 -6.10
CA THR A 30 -12.23 -8.01 -7.15
C THR A 30 -12.76 -7.54 -8.51
N GLY A 31 -12.25 -8.11 -9.59
CA GLY A 31 -12.70 -7.78 -10.95
C GLY A 31 -12.41 -6.34 -11.35
N PRO A 32 -13.28 -5.68 -12.14
CA PRO A 32 -13.01 -4.35 -12.68
C PRO A 32 -12.78 -3.26 -11.63
N GLU A 33 -13.37 -3.40 -10.44
CA GLU A 33 -13.23 -2.44 -9.35
C GLU A 33 -11.85 -2.48 -8.68
N ALA A 34 -11.23 -3.67 -8.65
CA ALA A 34 -9.87 -3.84 -8.14
C ALA A 34 -8.82 -3.29 -9.10
N ARG A 35 -9.12 -3.29 -10.41
CA ARG A 35 -8.15 -3.04 -11.50
C ARG A 35 -6.89 -3.91 -11.41
N ALA A 36 -7.05 -5.07 -10.80
CA ALA A 36 -6.06 -6.10 -10.52
C ALA A 36 -6.84 -7.38 -10.19
N ASP A 37 -6.16 -8.49 -9.90
CA ASP A 37 -6.84 -9.72 -9.46
C ASP A 37 -7.49 -9.55 -8.08
N LEU A 38 -6.89 -8.73 -7.22
CA LEU A 38 -7.38 -8.37 -5.89
C LEU A 38 -6.92 -6.97 -5.51
N ALA A 39 -7.77 -6.22 -4.81
CA ALA A 39 -7.35 -5.06 -4.03
C ALA A 39 -7.97 -5.13 -2.63
N VAL A 40 -7.17 -4.91 -1.59
CA VAL A 40 -7.67 -4.75 -0.22
C VAL A 40 -7.38 -3.31 0.22
N ARG A 41 -8.42 -2.60 0.68
CA ARG A 41 -8.36 -1.21 1.13
C ARG A 41 -8.63 -1.12 2.63
N TRP A 42 -7.74 -0.43 3.34
CA TRP A 42 -7.88 -0.05 4.74
C TRP A 42 -8.24 1.43 4.78
N VAL A 43 -9.51 1.73 5.01
CA VAL A 43 -10.05 3.10 4.96
C VAL A 43 -9.66 3.82 6.25
N VAL A 44 -8.98 4.95 6.14
CA VAL A 44 -8.49 5.72 7.30
C VAL A 44 -9.14 7.09 7.43
N ALA A 45 -9.57 7.68 6.32
CA ALA A 45 -10.38 8.89 6.31
C ALA A 45 -11.31 8.91 5.08
N ASP A 46 -12.15 9.94 5.01
CA ASP A 46 -12.99 10.15 3.84
C ASP A 46 -12.09 10.35 2.62
N ARG A 47 -12.24 9.48 1.61
CA ARG A 47 -11.43 9.48 0.37
C ARG A 47 -9.94 9.18 0.55
N ALA A 48 -9.49 8.66 1.68
CA ALA A 48 -8.11 8.25 1.91
C ALA A 48 -8.05 6.83 2.48
N TYR A 49 -7.21 5.99 1.87
CA TYR A 49 -7.08 4.59 2.25
C TYR A 49 -5.67 4.07 1.95
N TYR A 50 -5.16 3.20 2.83
CA TYR A 50 -4.05 2.33 2.45
C TYR A 50 -4.61 1.21 1.59
N ASP A 51 -3.93 0.83 0.52
CA ASP A 51 -4.35 -0.29 -0.32
C ASP A 51 -3.20 -1.22 -0.68
N THR A 52 -3.53 -2.49 -0.84
CA THR A 52 -2.65 -3.49 -1.42
C THR A 52 -3.34 -4.10 -2.62
N ARG A 53 -2.74 -3.95 -3.81
CA ARG A 53 -3.21 -4.60 -5.04
C ARG A 53 -2.33 -5.79 -5.39
N VAL A 54 -2.94 -6.83 -5.92
CA VAL A 54 -2.25 -8.02 -6.42
C VAL A 54 -2.59 -8.19 -7.89
N ASP A 55 -1.57 -8.10 -8.74
CA ASP A 55 -1.67 -8.35 -10.18
C ASP A 55 -0.80 -9.56 -10.53
N LEU A 56 -1.45 -10.71 -10.64
CA LEU A 56 -0.82 -12.00 -10.94
C LEU A 56 -0.31 -12.06 -12.37
N ALA A 57 -0.95 -11.35 -13.31
CA ALA A 57 -0.54 -11.33 -14.71
C ALA A 57 0.78 -10.55 -14.89
N ARG A 58 0.95 -9.47 -14.12
CA ARG A 58 2.20 -8.69 -14.07
C ARG A 58 3.20 -9.22 -13.05
N GLY A 59 2.80 -10.15 -12.19
CA GLY A 59 3.65 -10.71 -11.15
C GLY A 59 4.09 -9.67 -10.14
N ILE A 60 3.16 -8.84 -9.66
CA ILE A 60 3.46 -7.76 -8.70
C ILE A 60 2.40 -7.66 -7.60
N VAL A 61 2.85 -7.22 -6.42
CA VAL A 61 2.01 -6.74 -5.33
C VAL A 61 2.37 -5.28 -5.04
N GLU A 62 1.35 -4.44 -4.96
CA GLU A 62 1.47 -2.98 -4.83
C GLU A 62 0.80 -2.52 -3.52
N PRO A 63 1.52 -2.57 -2.37
CA PRO A 63 1.10 -1.93 -1.14
C PRO A 63 1.41 -0.43 -1.17
N GLY A 64 0.48 0.38 -0.66
CA GLY A 64 0.61 1.83 -0.74
C GLY A 64 -0.50 2.60 -0.03
N PHE A 65 -0.57 3.88 -0.36
CA PHE A 65 -1.59 4.82 0.04
C PHE A 65 -2.25 5.43 -1.20
N SER A 66 -3.56 5.65 -1.10
CA SER A 66 -4.35 6.28 -2.14
C SER A 66 -5.26 7.35 -1.55
N THR A 67 -5.40 8.47 -2.26
CA THR A 67 -6.34 9.54 -1.90
C THR A 67 -7.07 10.11 -3.11
N GLU A 68 -8.37 10.38 -2.99
CA GLU A 68 -9.12 11.17 -3.97
C GLU A 68 -9.14 12.67 -3.62
N SER A 69 -8.59 13.05 -2.46
CA SER A 69 -8.44 14.45 -2.06
C SER A 69 -7.26 15.08 -2.80
N ARG A 70 -7.57 16.01 -3.70
CA ARG A 70 -6.55 16.81 -4.39
C ARG A 70 -5.73 17.64 -3.40
N VAL A 71 -6.39 18.19 -2.37
CA VAL A 71 -5.72 19.00 -1.34
C VAL A 71 -4.71 18.15 -0.60
N LEU A 72 -5.10 16.95 -0.13
CA LEU A 72 -4.19 16.05 0.57
C LEU A 72 -3.01 15.63 -0.32
N ASN A 73 -3.26 15.31 -1.60
CA ASN A 73 -2.18 15.01 -2.54
C ASN A 73 -1.20 16.19 -2.70
N GLU A 74 -1.71 17.41 -2.90
CA GLU A 74 -0.87 18.61 -3.02
C GLU A 74 -0.09 18.87 -1.72
N THR A 75 -0.69 18.66 -0.54
CA THR A 75 -0.01 18.76 0.76
C THR A 75 1.15 17.76 0.88
N ILE A 76 0.93 16.50 0.48
CA ILE A 76 1.98 15.46 0.49
C ILE A 76 3.10 15.83 -0.49
N GLU A 77 2.76 16.25 -1.71
CA GLU A 77 3.76 16.68 -2.72
C GLU A 77 4.61 17.85 -2.20
N GLN A 78 4.01 18.85 -1.56
CA GLN A 78 4.75 19.95 -0.95
C GLN A 78 5.63 19.46 0.21
N GLY A 79 5.13 18.57 1.06
CA GLY A 79 5.92 17.98 2.14
C GLY A 79 7.17 17.23 1.67
N ILE A 80 7.08 16.54 0.52
CA ILE A 80 8.24 15.88 -0.12
C ILE A 80 9.22 16.93 -0.65
N LEU A 81 8.75 17.98 -1.31
CA LEU A 81 9.61 19.04 -1.82
C LEU A 81 10.35 19.79 -0.69
N ASP A 82 9.68 19.99 0.45
CA ASP A 82 10.24 20.69 1.61
C ASP A 82 11.30 19.86 2.35
N SER A 83 11.20 18.52 2.36
CA SER A 83 12.22 17.66 2.98
C SER A 83 13.54 17.66 2.22
N ARG A 84 13.52 18.02 0.92
CA ARG A 84 14.64 17.92 -0.04
C ARG A 84 15.07 16.49 -0.38
N ASP A 85 14.32 15.50 0.10
CA ASP A 85 14.52 14.09 -0.20
C ASP A 85 13.49 13.64 -1.25
N GLU A 86 13.80 12.59 -2.00
CA GLU A 86 12.83 12.01 -2.93
C GLU A 86 11.93 10.98 -2.22
N LEU A 87 10.67 10.84 -2.66
CA LEU A 87 9.73 9.86 -2.09
C LEU A 87 10.32 8.44 -2.00
N PRO A 88 11.03 7.90 -3.01
CA PRO A 88 11.67 6.59 -2.90
C PRO A 88 12.70 6.52 -1.77
N GLU A 89 13.51 7.57 -1.54
CA GLU A 89 14.50 7.61 -0.46
C GLU A 89 13.80 7.57 0.90
N ILE A 90 12.80 8.43 1.09
CA ILE A 90 12.02 8.51 2.35
C ILE A 90 11.41 7.15 2.72
N ILE A 91 10.77 6.48 1.75
CA ILE A 91 10.10 5.19 2.00
C ILE A 91 11.13 4.07 2.19
N ASN A 92 12.22 4.04 1.43
CA ASN A 92 13.23 2.99 1.56
C ASN A 92 14.04 3.12 2.87
N ASP A 93 14.27 4.33 3.37
CA ASP A 93 14.89 4.55 4.69
C ASP A 93 14.00 4.00 5.81
N GLU A 94 12.70 4.31 5.77
CA GLU A 94 11.72 3.77 6.72
C GLU A 94 11.62 2.23 6.65
N LEU A 95 11.70 1.65 5.45
CA LEU A 95 11.78 0.20 5.26
C LEU A 95 13.08 -0.40 5.84
N TYR A 96 14.19 0.31 5.70
CA TYR A 96 15.48 -0.11 6.25
C TYR A 96 15.47 -0.15 7.78
N GLU A 97 14.85 0.83 8.42
CA GLU A 97 14.62 0.85 9.87
C GLU A 97 13.76 -0.33 10.34
N ARG A 98 12.85 -0.81 9.47
CA ARG A 98 11.98 -1.98 9.70
C ARG A 98 12.65 -3.32 9.38
N GLY A 99 13.91 -3.30 8.98
CA GLY A 99 14.72 -4.50 8.73
C GLY A 99 14.68 -5.00 7.29
N GLU A 100 14.02 -4.31 6.37
CA GLU A 100 14.12 -4.61 4.93
C GLU A 100 15.49 -4.14 4.42
N ARG A 101 16.20 -5.01 3.71
CA ARG A 101 17.54 -4.68 3.17
C ARG A 101 17.54 -4.46 1.67
N GLU A 102 16.48 -4.89 1.01
CA GLU A 102 16.29 -4.72 -0.41
C GLU A 102 15.37 -3.54 -0.66
N GLU A 103 15.87 -2.56 -1.42
CA GLU A 103 15.08 -1.43 -1.87
C GLU A 103 13.90 -1.88 -2.73
N VAL A 104 12.84 -1.07 -2.72
CA VAL A 104 11.66 -1.26 -3.53
C VAL A 104 11.49 -0.07 -4.47
N GLU A 105 10.96 -0.33 -5.67
CA GLU A 105 10.52 0.74 -6.57
C GLU A 105 9.30 1.42 -5.94
N VAL A 106 9.38 2.73 -5.73
CA VAL A 106 8.30 3.55 -5.18
C VAL A 106 7.79 4.50 -6.25
N LEU A 107 6.47 4.55 -6.42
CA LEU A 107 5.82 5.28 -7.49
C LEU A 107 4.71 6.16 -6.97
N HIS A 108 4.55 7.30 -7.62
CA HIS A 108 3.43 8.21 -7.42
C HIS A 108 2.80 8.56 -8.77
N PHE A 109 1.49 8.35 -8.89
CA PHE A 109 0.74 8.61 -10.12
C PHE A 109 -0.75 8.79 -9.86
N PHE A 110 -1.44 9.43 -10.81
CA PHE A 110 -2.89 9.52 -10.80
C PHE A 110 -3.53 8.34 -11.55
N GLU A 111 -4.33 7.56 -10.85
CA GLU A 111 -5.14 6.49 -11.42
C GLU A 111 -6.60 6.74 -11.02
N ARG A 112 -7.37 7.32 -11.96
CA ARG A 112 -8.75 7.77 -11.73
C ARG A 112 -9.55 6.75 -10.90
N PRO A 113 -10.18 7.12 -9.77
CA PRO A 113 -10.35 8.50 -9.28
C PRO A 113 -9.27 9.02 -8.31
N ALA A 114 -8.22 8.24 -7.99
CA ALA A 114 -7.32 8.53 -6.89
C ALA A 114 -5.88 8.82 -7.33
N PHE A 115 -5.19 9.64 -6.56
CA PHE A 115 -3.72 9.71 -6.53
C PHE A 115 -3.19 8.54 -5.71
N ARG A 116 -2.15 7.87 -6.19
CA ARG A 116 -1.61 6.65 -5.58
C ARG A 116 -0.12 6.80 -5.34
N PHE A 117 0.31 6.40 -4.15
CA PHE A 117 1.69 6.30 -3.70
C PHE A 117 1.92 4.83 -3.33
N THR A 118 2.77 4.11 -4.05
CA THR A 118 2.87 2.65 -3.87
C THR A 118 4.30 2.17 -4.02
N ALA A 119 4.65 1.14 -3.25
CA ALA A 119 5.81 0.31 -3.53
C ALA A 119 5.43 -0.81 -4.51
N ARG A 120 6.38 -1.31 -5.29
CA ARG A 120 6.21 -2.52 -6.12
C ARG A 120 7.05 -3.66 -5.58
N LEU A 121 6.37 -4.73 -5.21
CA LEU A 121 6.99 -5.96 -4.76
C LEU A 121 6.85 -7.03 -5.84
N PRO A 122 7.96 -7.59 -6.35
CA PRO A 122 7.90 -8.65 -7.34
C PRO A 122 7.29 -9.92 -6.73
N LEU A 123 6.45 -10.59 -7.51
CA LEU A 123 5.81 -11.85 -7.16
C LEU A 123 6.33 -12.95 -8.11
N THR A 124 7.05 -13.93 -7.55
CA THR A 124 7.61 -15.06 -8.31
C THR A 124 6.58 -16.13 -8.69
N GLY A 125 5.35 -16.01 -8.16
CA GLY A 125 4.21 -16.88 -8.43
C GLY A 125 3.11 -16.69 -7.38
N PRO A 126 1.86 -17.14 -7.62
CA PRO A 126 0.76 -16.99 -6.65
C PRO A 126 1.04 -17.60 -5.28
N GLU A 127 1.88 -18.64 -5.20
CA GLU A 127 2.28 -19.30 -3.97
C GLU A 127 3.06 -18.39 -3.00
N ALA A 128 3.79 -17.39 -3.53
CA ALA A 128 4.53 -16.43 -2.71
C ALA A 128 3.59 -15.58 -1.83
N LEU A 129 2.31 -15.44 -2.20
CA LEU A 129 1.29 -14.79 -1.36
C LEU A 129 1.02 -15.55 -0.05
N SER A 130 1.45 -16.81 0.05
CA SER A 130 1.36 -17.63 1.27
C SER A 130 2.65 -17.62 2.11
N ASP A 131 3.74 -17.04 1.60
CA ASP A 131 5.00 -16.95 2.32
C ASP A 131 4.89 -15.92 3.47
N PRO A 132 5.15 -16.31 4.73
CA PRO A 132 5.18 -15.40 5.86
C PRO A 132 6.16 -14.23 5.69
N GLN A 133 7.32 -14.44 5.07
CA GLN A 133 8.31 -13.37 4.86
C GLN A 133 7.78 -12.34 3.87
N PHE A 134 7.21 -12.79 2.75
CA PHE A 134 6.58 -11.92 1.77
C PHE A 134 5.42 -11.13 2.38
N ARG A 135 4.56 -11.79 3.15
CA ARG A 135 3.46 -11.12 3.89
C ARG A 135 3.97 -10.06 4.85
N GLN A 136 5.04 -10.35 5.58
CA GLN A 136 5.65 -9.39 6.49
C GLN A 136 6.21 -8.19 5.72
N ARG A 137 6.84 -8.41 4.57
CA ARG A 137 7.34 -7.34 3.71
C ARG A 137 6.22 -6.43 3.21
N VAL A 138 5.07 -7.00 2.80
CA VAL A 138 3.87 -6.22 2.46
C VAL A 138 3.44 -5.33 3.62
N LEU A 139 3.37 -5.88 4.83
CA LEU A 139 3.00 -5.12 6.03
C LEU A 139 4.03 -4.03 6.36
N ASN A 140 5.33 -4.30 6.19
CA ASN A 140 6.38 -3.31 6.38
C ASN A 140 6.24 -2.14 5.40
N CYS A 141 5.90 -2.40 4.13
CA CYS A 141 5.58 -1.35 3.17
C CYS A 141 4.36 -0.53 3.58
N LEU A 142 3.26 -1.17 3.98
CA LEU A 142 2.07 -0.45 4.45
C LEU A 142 2.40 0.42 5.67
N ALA A 143 3.16 -0.11 6.62
CA ALA A 143 3.57 0.63 7.81
C ALA A 143 4.52 1.80 7.48
N ALA A 144 5.39 1.65 6.47
CA ALA A 144 6.25 2.74 6.01
C ALA A 144 5.43 3.89 5.39
N PHE A 145 4.46 3.57 4.52
CA PHE A 145 3.52 4.57 4.03
C PHE A 145 2.67 5.16 5.16
N GLN A 146 2.32 4.38 6.18
CA GLN A 146 1.58 4.89 7.32
C GLN A 146 2.39 5.90 8.13
N ALA A 147 3.63 5.59 8.47
CA ALA A 147 4.54 6.49 9.18
C ALA A 147 4.78 7.80 8.40
N PHE A 148 4.94 7.69 7.07
CA PHE A 148 5.06 8.86 6.20
C PHE A 148 3.77 9.70 6.20
N MET A 149 2.60 9.07 6.04
CA MET A 149 1.32 9.76 5.90
C MET A 149 0.77 10.35 7.21
N GLN A 150 1.17 9.81 8.37
CA GLN A 150 0.80 10.37 9.67
C GLN A 150 1.18 11.85 9.81
N ARG A 151 2.25 12.28 9.13
CA ARG A 151 2.71 13.68 9.11
C ARG A 151 1.74 14.65 8.44
N PHE A 152 0.77 14.14 7.67
CA PHE A 152 -0.14 14.95 6.84
C PHE A 152 -1.60 14.77 7.20
N VAL A 153 -1.98 13.63 7.78
CA VAL A 153 -3.38 13.29 8.08
C VAL A 153 -3.82 13.81 9.47
N GLU A 154 -2.89 14.17 10.35
CA GLU A 154 -3.21 14.76 11.67
C GLU A 154 -3.57 16.26 11.63
N GLU A 155 -3.48 16.91 10.46
CA GLU A 155 -3.76 18.34 10.30
C GLU A 155 -5.15 18.68 9.70
N GLU A 156 -6.00 17.67 9.41
CA GLU A 156 -7.41 17.84 8.98
C GLU A 156 -8.42 17.51 10.08
#